data_AF-A0A1Q7PKI8-F1
#
_entry.id   AF-A0A1Q7PKI8-F1
#
_cell.length_a   1.000
_cell.length_b   1.000
_cell.length_c   1.000
_cell.angle_alpha   90.00
_cell.angle_beta   90.00
_cell.angle_gamma   90.00
#
_symmetry.space_group_name_H-M   'P 1'
#
loop_
_entity.id
_entity.type
_entity.pdbx_description
1 polymer ?
#
loop_
_entity_poly.entity_id
_entity_poly.type
_entity_poly.pdbx_seq_one_letter_code
_entity_poly.pdbx_strand_id
1 'polypeptide(L)'
;MQIRLSRDLDDHARAASGEMTVDEFLARFPEVPRDLRDESVLERYVVAFGPLLRLAQKPSPCVGAGGDMEHVFYTRFVNDLAIYGVGLARRDRTLARLQATLDAHAKHPATFGCMLVPRKAPGAPRAGCR
;
A
#
# COMPACT_ATOMS: atom_id res chain seq x y z
N MET A 1 25.49 11.68 11.65
CA MET A 1 24.05 11.90 11.40
C MET A 1 23.38 10.54 11.20
N GLN A 2 22.61 10.08 12.18
CA GLN A 2 21.82 8.85 12.07
C GLN A 2 20.36 9.21 11.73
N ILE A 3 19.80 8.45 10.80
CA ILE A 3 18.62 8.81 10.03
C ILE A 3 17.37 8.62 10.90
N ARG A 4 16.58 9.68 11.08
CA ARG A 4 15.36 9.75 11.90
C ARG A 4 14.13 9.02 11.32
N LEU A 5 14.31 8.26 10.23
CA LEU A 5 13.22 7.60 9.49
C LEU A 5 12.40 6.61 10.32
N SER A 6 13.03 5.87 11.23
CA SER A 6 12.31 4.89 12.07
C SER A 6 11.33 5.59 13.01
N ARG A 7 11.75 6.73 13.59
CA ARG A 7 10.92 7.46 14.55
C ARG A 7 9.77 8.19 13.89
N ASP A 8 9.97 8.76 12.70
CA ASP A 8 8.89 9.37 11.92
C ASP A 8 7.85 8.33 11.46
N LEU A 9 8.28 7.10 11.11
CA LEU A 9 7.37 5.99 10.81
C LEU A 9 6.59 5.53 12.05
N ASP A 10 7.24 5.41 13.21
CA ASP A 10 6.61 5.06 14.48
C ASP A 10 5.65 6.15 14.98
N ASP A 11 5.99 7.43 14.80
CA ASP A 11 5.16 8.57 15.18
C ASP A 11 3.97 8.75 14.20
N HIS A 12 4.14 8.48 12.90
CA HIS A 12 3.03 8.38 11.94
C HIS A 12 2.14 7.16 12.19
N ALA A 13 2.71 6.01 12.56
CA ALA A 13 1.96 4.83 12.97
C ALA A 13 1.15 5.11 14.25
N ARG A 14 1.72 5.83 15.22
CA ARG A 14 1.01 6.29 16.44
C ARG A 14 -0.05 7.35 16.15
N ALA A 15 0.17 8.29 15.24
CA ALA A 15 -0.85 9.25 14.82
C ALA A 15 -2.01 8.56 14.06
N ALA A 16 -1.73 7.42 13.42
CA ALA A 16 -2.67 6.59 12.69
C ALA A 16 -3.36 5.51 13.58
N SER A 17 -3.42 5.69 14.90
CA SER A 17 -3.90 4.69 15.88
C SER A 17 -5.40 4.33 15.81
N GLY A 18 -6.16 4.82 14.83
CA GLY A 18 -7.44 4.19 14.48
C GLY A 18 -7.20 3.06 13.51
N GLU A 19 -7.66 1.84 13.78
CA GLU A 19 -7.72 0.80 12.74
C GLU A 19 -8.43 1.38 11.51
N MET A 20 -7.79 1.25 10.35
CA MET A 20 -8.41 1.68 9.10
C MET A 20 -9.63 0.81 8.86
N THR A 21 -10.77 1.42 8.56
CA THR A 21 -11.99 0.66 8.23
C THR A 21 -12.07 0.41 6.73
N VAL A 22 -12.80 -0.63 6.31
CA VAL A 22 -13.07 -0.89 4.89
C VAL A 22 -13.78 0.29 4.24
N ASP A 23 -14.69 0.95 4.97
CA ASP A 23 -15.36 2.17 4.52
C ASP A 23 -14.39 3.33 4.28
N GLU A 24 -13.46 3.57 5.20
CA GLU A 24 -12.39 4.57 5.03
C GLU A 24 -11.55 4.26 3.78
N PHE A 25 -11.19 2.99 3.59
CA PHE A 25 -10.42 2.54 2.44
C PHE A 25 -11.13 2.78 1.10
N LEU A 26 -12.40 2.38 0.99
CA LEU A 26 -13.19 2.58 -0.22
C LEU A 26 -13.49 4.06 -0.48
N ALA A 27 -13.62 4.89 0.56
CA ALA A 27 -13.78 6.33 0.42
C ALA A 27 -12.49 6.99 -0.11
N ARG A 28 -11.32 6.49 0.31
CA ARG A 28 -10.01 7.00 -0.12
C ARG A 28 -9.66 6.60 -1.56
N PHE A 29 -10.05 5.38 -1.96
CA PHE A 29 -9.74 4.83 -3.28
C PHE A 29 -11.03 4.48 -4.03
N PRO A 30 -11.72 5.47 -4.63
CA PRO A 30 -13.00 5.25 -5.32
C PRO A 30 -12.91 4.36 -6.56
N GLU A 31 -11.70 4.13 -7.08
CA GLU A 31 -11.40 3.15 -8.12
C GLU A 31 -11.55 1.69 -7.67
N VAL A 32 -11.55 1.42 -6.37
CA VAL A 32 -11.76 0.07 -5.85
C VAL A 32 -13.25 -0.24 -5.84
N PRO A 33 -13.68 -1.32 -6.50
CA PRO A 33 -15.09 -1.70 -6.54
C PRO A 33 -15.70 -1.97 -5.16
N ARG A 34 -16.91 -1.45 -4.96
CA ARG A 34 -17.68 -1.63 -3.72
C ARG A 34 -18.21 -3.04 -3.53
N ASP A 35 -18.23 -3.88 -4.56
CA ASP A 35 -18.66 -5.29 -4.45
C ASP A 35 -17.68 -6.14 -3.62
N LEU A 36 -16.46 -5.64 -3.39
CA LEU A 36 -15.47 -6.25 -2.51
C LEU A 36 -15.67 -5.89 -1.03
N ARG A 37 -16.59 -4.97 -0.70
CA ARG A 37 -16.80 -4.42 0.64
C ARG A 37 -17.00 -5.51 1.70
N ASP A 38 -17.82 -6.51 1.40
CA ASP A 38 -18.21 -7.56 2.34
C ASP A 38 -17.26 -8.78 2.32
N GLU A 39 -16.15 -8.67 1.59
CA GLU A 39 -15.14 -9.73 1.53
C GLU A 39 -14.28 -9.75 2.78
N SER A 40 -14.32 -10.84 3.55
CA SER A 40 -13.53 -10.98 4.78
C SER A 40 -12.02 -10.93 4.54
N VAL A 41 -11.57 -11.20 3.30
CA VAL A 41 -10.15 -11.03 2.94
C VAL A 41 -9.80 -9.54 2.78
N LEU A 42 -10.71 -8.69 2.31
CA LEU A 42 -10.50 -7.25 2.21
C LEU A 42 -10.44 -6.62 3.61
N GLU A 43 -11.33 -7.01 4.51
CA GLU A 43 -11.32 -6.56 5.91
C GLU A 43 -9.97 -6.83 6.57
N ARG A 44 -9.50 -8.10 6.52
CA ARG A 44 -8.19 -8.49 7.05
C ARG A 44 -7.04 -7.73 6.40
N TYR A 45 -7.16 -7.44 5.11
CA TYR A 45 -6.17 -6.65 4.36
C TYR A 45 -6.07 -5.21 4.87
N VAL A 46 -7.21 -4.55 5.05
CA VAL A 46 -7.26 -3.15 5.52
C VAL A 46 -6.77 -3.06 6.97
N VAL A 47 -7.10 -4.02 7.83
CA VAL A 47 -6.57 -4.08 9.20
C VAL A 47 -5.06 -4.25 9.20
N ALA A 48 -4.53 -5.18 8.40
CA ALA A 48 -3.09 -5.48 8.37
C ALA A 48 -2.25 -4.33 7.77
N PHE A 49 -2.76 -3.64 6.74
CA PHE A 49 -2.00 -2.66 5.97
C PHE A 49 -2.49 -1.22 6.14
N GLY A 50 -3.47 -0.96 7.01
CA GLY A 50 -4.10 0.35 7.21
C GLY A 50 -3.12 1.53 7.29
N PRO A 51 -2.07 1.47 8.11
CA PRO A 51 -1.06 2.54 8.16
C PRO A 51 -0.37 2.79 6.82
N LEU A 52 -0.05 1.75 6.05
CA LEU A 52 0.58 1.86 4.72
C LEU A 52 -0.42 2.35 3.67
N LEU A 53 -1.68 1.91 3.74
CA LEU A 53 -2.76 2.33 2.86
C LEU A 53 -3.10 3.82 3.02
N ARG A 54 -2.94 4.38 4.22
CA ARG A 54 -3.08 5.83 4.46
C ARG A 54 -1.94 6.64 3.85
N LEU A 55 -0.75 6.08 3.74
CA LEU A 55 0.39 6.71 3.06
C LEU A 55 0.31 6.56 1.54
N ALA A 56 -0.39 5.53 1.04
CA ALA A 56 -0.53 5.31 -0.38
C ALA A 56 -1.21 6.50 -1.08
N GLN A 57 -0.59 6.95 -2.17
CA GLN A 57 -1.09 8.02 -3.04
C GLN A 57 -1.10 7.55 -4.49
N LYS A 58 -2.21 7.82 -5.18
CA LYS A 58 -2.33 7.51 -6.60
C LYS A 58 -1.38 8.41 -7.39
N PRO A 59 -0.52 7.85 -8.26
CA PRO A 59 0.39 8.65 -9.05
C PRO A 59 -0.38 9.59 -9.98
N SER A 60 0.02 10.86 -10.01
CA SER A 60 -0.51 11.82 -10.98
C SER A 60 0.17 11.63 -12.34
N PRO A 61 -0.45 12.03 -13.47
CA PRO A 61 0.11 11.80 -14.81
C PRO A 61 1.46 12.48 -15.07
N CYS A 62 1.86 13.45 -14.25
CA CYS A 62 3.03 14.32 -14.49
C CYS A 62 4.23 14.03 -13.58
N VAL A 63 4.15 13.05 -12.67
CA VAL A 63 5.30 12.66 -11.85
C VAL A 63 6.24 11.76 -12.64
N GLY A 64 7.48 12.23 -12.85
CA GLY A 64 8.55 11.50 -13.53
C GLY A 64 8.96 10.21 -12.80
N ALA A 65 9.73 9.37 -13.48
CA ALA A 65 10.02 7.95 -13.19
C ALA A 65 10.65 7.59 -11.81
N GLY A 66 10.74 8.52 -10.86
CA GLY A 66 11.11 8.26 -9.47
C GLY A 66 9.88 8.37 -8.58
N GLY A 67 9.05 7.32 -8.54
CA GLY A 67 7.87 7.31 -7.68
C GLY A 67 8.27 7.33 -6.22
N ASP A 68 7.82 8.35 -5.49
CA ASP A 68 7.94 8.42 -4.02
C ASP A 68 7.37 7.16 -3.36
N MET A 69 7.73 6.90 -2.09
CA MET A 69 7.34 5.66 -1.40
C MET A 69 5.82 5.47 -1.38
N GLU A 70 5.08 6.57 -1.33
CA GLU A 70 3.62 6.66 -1.39
C GLU A 70 3.05 6.08 -2.70
N HIS A 71 3.72 6.32 -3.83
CA HIS A 71 3.34 5.74 -5.12
C HIS A 71 3.62 4.24 -5.15
N VAL A 72 4.75 3.81 -4.59
CA VAL A 72 5.09 2.38 -4.48
C VAL A 72 4.04 1.64 -3.65
N PHE A 73 3.58 2.22 -2.54
CA PHE A 73 2.50 1.66 -1.75
C PHE A 73 1.20 1.58 -2.54
N TYR A 74 0.82 2.61 -3.29
CA TYR A 74 -0.36 2.53 -4.16
C TYR A 74 -0.24 1.42 -5.21
N THR A 75 0.89 1.35 -5.93
CA THR A 75 1.14 0.33 -6.94
C THR A 75 1.08 -1.08 -6.36
N ARG A 76 1.52 -1.25 -5.11
CA ARG A 76 1.62 -2.57 -4.49
C ARG A 76 0.32 -3.03 -3.82
N PHE A 77 -0.41 -2.12 -3.19
CA PHE A 77 -1.57 -2.46 -2.36
C PHE A 77 -2.93 -2.15 -3.03
N VAL A 78 -3.00 -1.14 -3.89
CA VAL A 78 -4.27 -0.63 -4.45
C VAL A 78 -4.42 -0.96 -5.93
N ASN A 79 -3.32 -1.00 -6.68
CA ASN A 79 -3.37 -1.11 -8.14
C ASN A 79 -4.07 -2.38 -8.65
N ASP A 80 -3.86 -3.54 -8.04
CA ASP A 80 -4.54 -4.78 -8.45
C ASP A 80 -6.07 -4.69 -8.24
N LEU A 81 -6.53 -3.95 -7.23
CA LEU A 81 -7.95 -3.68 -6.96
C LEU A 81 -8.51 -2.66 -7.96
N ALA A 82 -7.75 -1.64 -8.30
CA ALA A 82 -8.12 -0.67 -9.32
C ALA A 82 -8.22 -1.31 -10.72
N ILE A 83 -7.31 -2.24 -11.06
CA ILE A 83 -7.33 -3.02 -12.30
C ILE A 83 -8.60 -3.90 -12.37
N TYR A 84 -9.00 -4.49 -11.24
CA TYR A 84 -10.28 -5.18 -11.14
C TYR A 84 -11.46 -4.24 -11.41
N GLY A 85 -11.45 -3.04 -10.84
CA GLY A 85 -12.52 -2.06 -11.04
C GLY A 85 -12.71 -1.55 -12.46
N VAL A 86 -11.66 -1.56 -13.28
CA VAL A 86 -11.77 -1.27 -14.72
C VAL A 86 -12.05 -2.52 -15.58
N GLY A 87 -12.30 -3.67 -14.96
CA GLY A 87 -12.67 -4.91 -15.65
C GLY A 87 -11.50 -5.69 -16.27
N LEU A 88 -10.25 -5.34 -15.94
CA LEU A 88 -9.04 -5.97 -16.49
C LEU A 88 -8.53 -7.17 -15.67
N ALA A 89 -9.08 -7.37 -14.47
CA ALA A 89 -8.80 -8.54 -13.64
C ALA A 89 -10.10 -9.28 -13.27
N ARG A 90 -9.99 -10.56 -12.87
CA ARG A 90 -11.11 -11.36 -12.37
C ARG A 90 -11.17 -11.29 -10.83
N ARG A 91 -12.38 -11.24 -10.27
CA ARG A 91 -12.62 -11.20 -8.82
C ARG A 91 -11.83 -12.25 -8.05
N ASP A 92 -11.99 -13.54 -8.39
CA ASP A 92 -11.31 -14.64 -7.68
C ASP A 92 -9.78 -14.49 -7.69
N ARG A 93 -9.23 -14.02 -8.82
CA ARG A 93 -7.79 -13.80 -8.96
C ARG A 93 -7.31 -12.62 -8.10
N THR A 94 -8.12 -11.57 -8.00
CA THR A 94 -7.86 -10.41 -7.14
C THR A 94 -7.90 -10.82 -5.66
N LEU A 95 -8.92 -11.57 -5.24
CA LEU A 95 -9.04 -12.08 -3.86
C LEU A 95 -7.89 -13.02 -3.50
N ALA A 96 -7.50 -13.92 -4.41
CA ALA A 96 -6.35 -14.81 -4.19
C ALA A 96 -5.03 -14.04 -4.03
N ARG A 97 -4.85 -12.93 -4.77
CA ARG A 97 -3.67 -12.06 -4.63
C ARG A 97 -3.64 -11.29 -3.32
N LEU A 98 -4.79 -10.79 -2.86
CA LEU A 98 -4.94 -10.19 -1.53
C LEU A 98 -4.53 -11.20 -0.44
N GLN A 99 -5.05 -12.42 -0.51
CA GLN A 99 -4.71 -13.47 0.45
C GLN A 99 -3.23 -13.83 0.41
N ALA A 100 -2.62 -14.00 -0.77
CA ALA A 100 -1.20 -14.27 -0.89
C ALA A 100 -0.31 -13.16 -0.29
N THR A 101 -0.77 -11.91 -0.37
CA THR A 101 -0.07 -10.75 0.22
C THR A 101 -0.17 -10.78 1.75
N LEU A 102 -1.35 -11.11 2.28
CA LEU A 102 -1.55 -11.33 3.72
C LEU A 102 -0.67 -12.47 4.24
N ASP A 103 -0.62 -13.59 3.52
CA ASP A 103 0.21 -14.74 3.89
C ASP A 103 1.70 -14.39 3.87
N ALA A 104 2.14 -13.58 2.90
CA ALA A 104 3.52 -13.09 2.82
C ALA A 104 3.85 -12.15 3.98
N HIS A 105 2.92 -11.26 4.36
CA HIS A 105 3.07 -10.40 5.54
C HIS A 105 3.12 -11.21 6.83
N ALA A 106 2.25 -12.21 7.00
CA ALA A 106 2.20 -13.06 8.18
C ALA A 106 3.52 -13.82 8.41
N LYS A 107 4.22 -14.21 7.34
CA LYS A 107 5.54 -14.86 7.44
C LYS A 107 6.64 -13.92 7.93
N HIS A 108 6.56 -12.63 7.58
CA HIS A 108 7.63 -11.67 7.83
C HIS A 108 7.10 -10.26 8.17
N PRO A 109 6.35 -10.08 9.28
CA PRO A 109 5.64 -8.84 9.55
C PRO A 109 6.60 -7.65 9.76
N ALA A 110 7.71 -7.87 10.47
CA ALA A 110 8.68 -6.82 10.79
C ALA A 110 9.50 -6.31 9.59
N THR A 111 9.65 -7.13 8.54
CA THR A 111 10.47 -6.79 7.36
C THR A 111 9.65 -6.58 6.09
N PHE A 112 8.34 -6.82 6.13
CA PHE A 112 7.46 -6.67 4.98
C PHE A 112 7.54 -5.27 4.37
N GLY A 113 7.47 -4.22 5.20
CA GLY A 113 7.70 -2.82 4.80
C GLY A 113 8.97 -2.62 3.96
N CYS A 114 10.09 -3.19 4.42
CA CYS A 114 11.39 -3.10 3.75
C CYS A 114 11.48 -3.94 2.46
N MET A 115 10.64 -4.96 2.31
CA MET A 115 10.56 -5.79 1.09
C MET A 115 9.65 -5.19 0.02
N LEU A 116 8.77 -4.25 0.38
CA LEU A 116 7.82 -3.62 -0.54
C LEU A 116 8.45 -2.51 -1.38
N VAL A 117 9.43 -1.81 -0.82
CA VAL A 117 10.18 -0.78 -1.55
C VAL A 117 11.31 -1.47 -2.30
N PRO A 118 11.35 -1.41 -3.65
CA PRO A 118 12.48 -1.94 -4.40
C PRO A 118 13.77 -1.35 -3.84
N ARG A 119 14.74 -2.21 -3.50
CA ARG A 119 16.09 -1.74 -3.22
C ARG A 119 16.53 -0.91 -4.42
N LYS A 120 16.84 0.36 -4.17
CA LYS A 120 17.35 1.29 -5.16
C LYS A 120 18.34 0.57 -6.07
N ALA A 121 18.13 0.59 -7.39
CA ALA A 121 19.08 -0.03 -8.32
C ALA A 121 20.49 0.53 -8.05
N PRO A 122 21.55 -0.30 -8.09
CA PRO A 122 22.92 0.17 -7.95
C PRO A 122 23.17 1.31 -8.96
N GLY A 123 23.41 2.53 -8.48
CA GLY A 123 23.67 3.71 -9.32
C GLY A 123 22.53 4.75 -9.44
N ALA A 124 21.38 4.54 -8.81
CA ALA A 124 20.31 5.55 -8.87
C ALA A 124 20.69 6.86 -8.13
N PRO A 125 20.55 8.03 -8.77
CA PRO A 125 20.98 9.33 -8.23
C PRO A 125 20.30 9.62 -6.89
N ARG A 126 21.03 10.22 -5.95
CA ARG A 126 20.49 10.62 -4.63
C ARG A 126 19.30 11.56 -4.88
N ALA A 127 18.12 11.21 -4.40
CA ALA A 127 17.02 12.17 -4.32
C ALA A 127 17.51 13.25 -3.35
N GLY A 128 17.86 14.41 -3.89
CA GLY A 128 18.29 15.54 -3.09
C GLY A 128 17.10 16.05 -2.30
N CYS A 129 17.15 15.91 -0.98
CA CYS A 129 16.31 16.72 -0.11
C CYS A 129 16.71 18.18 -0.33
N ARG A 130 15.77 19.02 -0.76
CA ARG A 130 15.91 20.47 -0.74
C ARG A 130 14.91 21.04 0.26
#